data_AF-T1ADM2-F1
#
_entry.id   AF-T1ADM2-F1
#
_cell.length_a   1.000
_cell.length_b   1.000
_cell.length_c   1.000
_cell.angle_alpha   90.00
_cell.angle_beta   90.00
_cell.angle_gamma   90.00
#
_symmetry.space_group_name_H-M   'P 1'
#
loop_
_entity.id
_entity.type
_entity.pdbx_description
1 polymer ?
#
loop_
_entity_poly.entity_id
_entity_poly.type
_entity_poly.pdbx_seq_one_letter_code
_entity_poly.pdbx_strand_id
1 'polypeptide(L)'
;SELRGPQLFFTRTAPEFLIELFKLEVPEVGQGLIHILGAARDPGVRAKIAVRSTDARIDPVGACVGMRGSRVQAVSNEIAGERVDIIPYDENRRSSSSMPCRRPR
;
A
#
# COMPACT_ATOMS: atom_id res chain seq x y z
N SER A 1 -29.17 29.92 15.73
CA SER A 1 -28.51 29.19 14.63
C SER A 1 -27.03 29.10 14.94
N GLU A 2 -26.62 28.14 15.78
CA GLU A 2 -25.20 27.94 16.08
C GLU A 2 -24.47 27.47 14.83
N LEU A 3 -23.46 28.23 14.41
CA LEU A 3 -22.49 27.83 13.40
C LEU A 3 -21.77 26.59 13.95
N ARG A 4 -22.23 25.40 13.55
CA ARG A 4 -21.49 24.16 13.76
C ARG A 4 -20.08 24.42 13.25
N GLY A 5 -19.08 24.24 14.11
CA GLY A 5 -17.68 24.44 13.78
C GLY A 5 -17.27 23.67 12.52
N PRO A 6 -16.06 23.91 11.98
CA PRO A 6 -15.63 23.33 10.72
C PRO A 6 -15.83 21.81 10.72
N GLN A 7 -16.61 21.33 9.76
CA GLN A 7 -16.82 19.89 9.58
C GLN A 7 -15.61 19.30 8.87
N LEU A 8 -14.97 18.33 9.51
CA LEU A 8 -13.86 17.58 8.93
C LEU A 8 -14.40 16.34 8.22
N PHE A 9 -14.11 16.23 6.92
CA PHE A 9 -14.45 15.08 6.11
C PHE A 9 -13.21 14.23 5.91
N PHE A 10 -13.32 12.93 6.18
CA PHE A 10 -12.25 11.96 5.97
C PHE A 10 -12.77 10.81 5.10
N THR A 11 -11.91 10.33 4.20
CA THR A 11 -12.22 9.19 3.33
C THR A 11 -11.20 8.10 3.58
N ARG A 12 -11.68 6.87 3.82
CA ARG A 12 -10.83 5.67 3.92
C ARG A 12 -10.62 4.98 2.58
N THR A 13 -11.12 5.57 1.49
CA THR A 13 -11.09 5.03 0.13
C THR A 13 -9.87 5.51 -0.67
N ALA A 14 -9.18 6.53 -0.19
CA ALA A 14 -8.00 7.09 -0.83
C ALA A 14 -6.87 6.04 -0.93
N PRO A 15 -6.19 5.89 -2.08
CA PRO A 15 -5.03 5.01 -2.20
C PRO A 15 -3.85 5.49 -1.34
N GLU A 16 -3.75 6.79 -1.08
CA GLU A 16 -2.74 7.39 -0.19
C GLU A 16 -2.85 6.87 1.23
N PHE A 17 -4.07 6.59 1.71
CA PHE A 17 -4.31 6.03 3.03
C PHE A 17 -3.62 4.67 3.19
N LEU A 18 -3.64 3.82 2.15
CA LEU A 18 -2.96 2.52 2.18
C LEU A 18 -1.45 2.68 2.27
N ILE A 19 -0.89 3.67 1.55
CA ILE A 19 0.54 3.95 1.54
C ILE A 19 1.01 4.40 2.93
N GLU A 20 0.28 5.32 3.55
CA GLU A 20 0.60 5.77 4.91
C GLU A 20 0.42 4.67 5.96
N LEU A 21 -0.59 3.81 5.81
CA LEU A 21 -0.79 2.68 6.70
C LEU A 21 0.39 1.68 6.63
N PHE A 22 0.88 1.39 5.43
CA PHE A 22 2.07 0.54 5.25
C PHE A 22 3.35 1.19 5.81
N LYS A 23 3.49 2.51 5.78
CA LYS A 23 4.62 3.20 6.42
C LYS A 23 4.62 3.05 7.94
N LEU A 24 3.44 3.00 8.56
CA LEU A 24 3.30 2.80 10.00
C LEU A 24 3.54 1.34 10.39
N GLU A 25 3.03 0.39 9.62
CA GLU A 25 3.13 -1.05 9.91
C GLU A 25 4.52 -1.63 9.58
N VAL A 26 5.18 -1.12 8.54
CA VAL A 26 6.45 -1.64 8.02
C VAL A 26 7.58 -0.63 8.26
N PRO A 27 8.42 -0.81 9.31
CA PRO A 27 9.47 0.14 9.64
C PRO A 27 10.49 0.35 8.49
N GLU A 28 10.70 -0.68 7.65
CA GLU A 28 11.58 -0.62 6.48
C GLU A 28 11.09 0.39 5.43
N VAL A 29 9.77 0.59 5.31
CA VAL A 29 9.16 1.60 4.43
C VAL A 29 9.33 3.00 5.04
N GLY A 30 9.11 3.14 6.35
CA GLY A 30 9.31 4.41 7.06
C GLY A 30 10.77 4.90 7.06
N GLN A 31 11.73 3.98 7.05
CA GLN A 31 13.17 4.28 6.97
C GLN A 31 13.67 4.55 5.54
N GLY A 32 12.82 4.38 4.51
CA GLY A 32 13.19 4.55 3.11
C GLY A 32 14.07 3.44 2.53
N LEU A 33 14.12 2.27 3.20
CA LEU A 33 14.77 1.08 2.65
C LEU A 33 13.90 0.44 1.56
N ILE A 34 12.58 0.57 1.69
CA ILE A 34 11.58 0.10 0.72
C ILE A 34 10.72 1.28 0.29
N HIS A 35 10.58 1.46 -1.01
CA HIS A 35 9.73 2.46 -1.63
C HIS A 35 8.48 1.82 -2.22
N ILE A 36 7.32 2.42 -1.91
CA ILE A 36 6.05 2.09 -2.56
C ILE A 36 5.92 3.00 -3.77
N LEU A 37 5.98 2.42 -4.97
CA LEU A 37 5.95 3.17 -6.24
C LEU A 37 4.52 3.57 -6.62
N GLY A 38 3.54 2.81 -6.15
CA GLY A 38 2.14 3.08 -6.40
C GLY A 38 1.25 2.04 -5.73
N ALA A 39 -0.02 2.39 -5.63
CA ALA A 39 -1.08 1.53 -5.14
C ALA A 39 -2.28 1.63 -6.08
N ALA A 40 -2.86 0.48 -6.41
CA ALA A 40 -4.13 0.36 -7.12
C ALA A 40 -5.11 -0.29 -6.16
N ARG A 41 -6.24 0.36 -5.89
CA ARG A 41 -7.18 -0.09 -4.86
C ARG A 41 -8.61 -0.05 -5.38
N ASP A 42 -9.30 -1.16 -5.20
CA ASP A 42 -10.74 -1.32 -5.34
C ASP A 42 -11.34 -1.48 -3.93
N PRO A 43 -11.86 -0.39 -3.34
CA PRO A 43 -12.31 -0.37 -1.94
C PRO A 43 -13.31 -1.49 -1.65
N GLY A 44 -13.08 -2.22 -0.56
CA GLY A 44 -13.92 -3.33 -0.11
C GLY A 44 -13.69 -4.67 -0.82
N VAL A 45 -12.78 -4.77 -1.80
CA VAL A 45 -12.51 -6.02 -2.51
C VAL A 45 -11.03 -6.36 -2.50
N ARG A 46 -10.21 -5.56 -3.18
CA ARG A 46 -8.79 -5.86 -3.43
C ARG A 46 -7.96 -4.59 -3.52
N ALA A 47 -6.73 -4.68 -3.03
CA ALA A 47 -5.70 -3.68 -3.24
C ALA A 47 -4.43 -4.36 -3.78
N LYS A 48 -3.68 -3.63 -4.60
CA LYS A 48 -2.38 -4.04 -5.13
C LYS A 48 -1.39 -2.93 -4.87
N ILE A 49 -0.22 -3.27 -4.35
CA ILE A 49 0.87 -2.31 -4.15
C ILE A 49 2.12 -2.76 -4.90
N ALA A 50 2.82 -1.80 -5.50
CA ALA A 50 4.12 -2.03 -6.11
C ALA A 50 5.21 -1.54 -5.17
N VAL A 51 6.10 -2.45 -4.80
CA VAL A 51 7.19 -2.19 -3.85
C VAL A 51 8.54 -2.39 -4.52
N ARG A 52 9.49 -1.53 -4.19
CA ARG A 52 10.88 -1.60 -4.63
C ARG A 52 11.79 -1.46 -3.42
N SER A 53 12.79 -2.32 -3.31
CA SER A 53 13.84 -2.13 -2.32
C SER A 53 14.95 -1.23 -2.86
N THR A 54 15.51 -0.39 -2.01
CA THR A 54 16.70 0.42 -2.27
C THR A 54 17.97 -0.44 -2.20
N ASP A 55 17.98 -1.46 -1.34
CA ASP A 55 19.07 -2.43 -1.19
C ASP A 55 18.66 -3.81 -1.74
N ALA A 56 19.48 -4.37 -2.63
CA ALA A 56 19.28 -5.69 -3.22
C ALA A 56 19.34 -6.85 -2.19
N ARG A 57 19.86 -6.61 -0.98
CA ARG A 57 19.92 -7.60 0.10
C ARG A 57 18.60 -7.76 0.85
N ILE A 58 17.68 -6.79 0.71
CA ILE A 58 16.40 -6.77 1.40
C ILE A 58 15.32 -7.23 0.41
N ASP A 59 14.55 -8.24 0.80
CA ASP A 59 13.36 -8.64 0.05
C ASP A 59 12.19 -7.71 0.39
N PRO A 60 11.71 -6.88 -0.56
CA PRO A 60 10.61 -5.95 -0.29
C PRO A 60 9.28 -6.66 -0.04
N VAL A 61 9.07 -7.86 -0.61
CA VAL A 61 7.82 -8.61 -0.40
C VAL A 61 7.81 -9.22 0.98
N GLY A 62 8.87 -9.95 1.36
CA GLY A 62 8.99 -10.55 2.67
C GLY A 62 8.95 -9.54 3.82
N ALA A 63 9.57 -8.37 3.63
CA ALA A 63 9.47 -7.27 4.58
C ALA A 63 8.01 -6.80 4.75
N CYS A 64 7.28 -6.52 3.67
CA CYS A 64 5.92 -6.03 3.79
C CYS A 64 4.90 -7.11 4.24
N VAL A 65 5.17 -8.39 4.01
CA VAL A 65 4.32 -9.51 4.46
C VAL A 65 4.54 -9.80 5.96
N GLY A 66 5.78 -9.78 6.45
CA GLY A 66 6.12 -10.15 7.82
C GLY A 66 5.99 -11.66 8.09
N MET A 67 6.16 -12.05 9.36
CA MET A 67 6.07 -13.47 9.75
C MET A 67 4.68 -14.02 9.45
N ARG A 68 4.59 -15.02 8.56
CA ARG A 68 3.32 -15.65 8.14
C ARG A 68 2.26 -14.63 7.66
N GLY A 69 2.66 -13.49 7.10
CA GLY A 69 1.70 -12.49 6.65
C GLY A 69 1.11 -11.61 7.74
N SER A 70 1.71 -11.58 8.94
CA SER A 70 1.18 -10.80 10.06
C SER A 70 0.98 -9.32 9.73
N ARG A 71 1.94 -8.70 9.03
CA ARG A 71 1.92 -7.26 8.71
C ARG A 71 0.87 -6.94 7.65
N VAL A 72 0.83 -7.71 6.57
CA VAL A 72 -0.20 -7.55 5.53
C VAL A 72 -1.61 -7.84 6.05
N GLN A 73 -1.75 -8.78 6.99
CA GLN A 73 -3.04 -9.08 7.60
C GLN A 73 -3.51 -7.97 8.55
N ALA A 74 -2.59 -7.36 9.31
CA ALA A 74 -2.90 -6.20 10.14
C ALA A 74 -3.42 -5.03 9.28
N VAL A 75 -2.72 -4.73 8.18
CA VAL A 75 -3.15 -3.72 7.20
C VAL A 75 -4.53 -4.07 6.61
N SER A 76 -4.73 -5.31 6.19
CA SER A 76 -6.02 -5.79 5.64
C SER A 76 -7.16 -5.57 6.64
N ASN A 77 -6.93 -5.84 7.93
CA ASN A 77 -7.94 -5.67 8.97
C ASN A 77 -8.33 -4.19 9.17
N GLU A 78 -7.38 -3.25 9.06
CA GLU A 78 -7.65 -1.81 9.17
C GLU A 78 -8.49 -1.25 8.01
N ILE A 79 -8.38 -1.87 6.83
CA ILE A 79 -9.16 -1.52 5.63
C ILE A 79 -10.39 -2.41 5.43
N ALA A 80 -10.95 -2.96 6.50
CA ALA A 80 -12.17 -3.77 6.50
C ALA A 80 -12.07 -5.11 5.72
N GLY A 81 -10.88 -5.73 5.75
CA GLY A 81 -10.65 -7.08 5.22
C GLY A 81 -10.39 -7.13 3.72
N GLU A 82 -9.98 -6.02 3.08
CA GLU A 82 -9.59 -6.03 1.68
C GLU A 82 -8.37 -6.94 1.46
N ARG A 83 -8.37 -7.70 0.37
CA ARG A 83 -7.21 -8.54 0.03
C ARG A 83 -6.11 -7.68 -0.58
N VAL A 84 -4.96 -7.62 0.09
CA VAL A 84 -3.80 -6.84 -0.36
C VAL A 84 -2.78 -7.75 -1.04
N ASP A 85 -2.52 -7.50 -2.33
CA ASP A 85 -1.45 -8.16 -3.07
C ASP A 85 -0.22 -7.25 -3.14
N ILE A 86 0.95 -7.81 -2.84
CA ILE A 86 2.23 -7.10 -2.85
C ILE A 86 3.05 -7.58 -4.04
N ILE A 87 3.42 -6.65 -4.92
CA ILE A 87 4.10 -6.96 -6.18
C ILE A 87 5.49 -6.32 -6.14
N PRO A 88 6.58 -7.10 -6.28
CA PRO A 88 7.91 -6.54 -6.43
C PRO A 88 8.03 -5.86 -7.79
N TYR A 89 8.53 -4.63 -7.79
CA TYR A 89 8.78 -3.86 -9.00
C TYR A 89 10.26 -3.93 -9.37
N ASP A 90 10.53 -4.28 -10.63
CA ASP A 90 11.87 -4.34 -11.22
C ASP A 90 11.88 -3.47 -12.49
N GLU A 91 12.78 -2.49 -12.55
CA GLU A 91 12.94 -1.59 -13.70
C GLU A 91 13.43 -2.31 -14.96
N ASN A 92 14.17 -3.42 -14.81
CA ASN A 92 14.76 -4.14 -15.93
C ASN A 92 13.82 -5.18 -16.55
N ARG A 93 12.72 -5.53 -15.87
CA ARG A 93 11.64 -6.33 -16.46
C ARG A 93 10.76 -5.46 -17.34
N ARG A 94 11.21 -5.26 -18.58
CA ARG A 94 10.37 -4.83 -19.71
C ARG A 94 9.37 -5.94 -20.09
N SER A 95 8.54 -6.38 -19.14
CA SER A 95 7.50 -7.38 -19.35
C SER A 95 6.25 -6.94 -18.58
N SER A 96 5.49 -6.02 -19.17
CA SER A 96 4.04 -6.08 -19.46
C SER A 96 3.05 -6.92 -18.62
N SER A 97 3.33 -7.30 -17.38
CA SER A 97 2.40 -7.99 -16.46
C SER A 97 2.86 -7.69 -15.01
N SER A 98 2.27 -6.84 -14.18
CA SER A 98 0.94 -6.28 -14.15
C SER A 98 0.93 -5.11 -13.17
N MET A 99 0.94 -3.88 -13.67
CA MET A 99 0.32 -2.79 -12.94
C MET A 99 -0.39 -1.86 -13.93
N PRO A 100 -1.52 -2.27 -14.53
CA PRO A 100 -2.37 -1.36 -15.26
C PRO A 100 -3.24 -0.61 -14.23
N CYS A 101 -2.64 0.26 -13.42
CA CYS A 101 -3.43 1.27 -12.74
C CYS A 101 -3.67 2.40 -13.76
N ARG A 102 -4.61 2.17 -14.69
CA ARG A 102 -5.17 3.27 -15.47
C ARG A 102 -5.75 4.24 -14.45
N ARG A 103 -5.11 5.40 -14.28
CA ARG A 103 -5.67 6.54 -13.55
C ARG A 103 -7.11 6.72 -14.03
N PRO A 104 -8.12 6.80 -13.15
CA PRO A 104 -9.40 7.35 -13.57
C PRO A 104 -9.12 8.78 -14.04
N ARG A 105 -9.55 9.10 -15.27
CA ARG A 105 -9.62 10.49 -15.73
C ARG A 105 -10.63 11.24 -14.89
#